data_AF-A0A1Q6X7Y5-F1
#
_entry.id   AF-A0A1Q6X7Y5-F1
#
_cell.length_a   1.000
_cell.length_b   1.000
_cell.length_c   1.000
_cell.angle_alpha   90.00
_cell.angle_beta   90.00
_cell.angle_gamma   90.00
#
_symmetry.space_group_name_H-M   'P 1'
#
loop_
_entity.id
_entity.type
_entity.pdbx_description
1 polymer ?
#
loop_
_entity_poly.entity_id
_entity_poly.type
_entity_poly.pdbx_seq_one_letter_code
_entity_poly.pdbx_strand_id
1 'polypeptide(L)'
;MYNDAVAIQFPAKWQEYAPPEKPRFLHGEEKRHVDLWKWEGDGTLKAYTGAGWDKALEERPGSTEQLKLVKGEFKEGRWTVLMKRPLHTDDKEADVQFDTGKYIPTVFFAWDGHNGDAGLKMAVSAFYYTILEPPVPIEAKVYPILMAVGMIIAEGWILRRRATKRETMKKK
;
A
#
# COMPACT_ATOMS: atom_id res chain seq x y z
N MET A 1 -31.19 9.37 11.55
CA MET A 1 -30.79 8.18 10.77
C MET A 1 -29.28 8.21 10.69
N TYR A 2 -28.59 7.09 10.90
CA TYR A 2 -27.13 7.04 10.80
C TYR A 2 -26.73 6.77 9.35
N ASN A 3 -25.56 7.27 8.95
CA ASN A 3 -24.99 6.99 7.64
C ASN A 3 -24.28 5.63 7.68
N ASP A 4 -24.34 4.90 6.56
CA ASP A 4 -23.35 3.84 6.31
C ASP A 4 -21.96 4.46 6.28
N ALA A 5 -20.95 3.73 6.73
CA ALA A 5 -19.59 4.24 6.70
C ALA A 5 -18.57 3.12 6.51
N VAL A 6 -17.42 3.46 5.96
CA VAL A 6 -16.22 2.61 6.00
C VAL A 6 -15.03 3.43 6.44
N ALA A 7 -14.13 2.81 7.18
CA ALA A 7 -12.85 3.41 7.50
C ALA A 7 -11.69 2.45 7.26
N ILE A 8 -10.55 3.03 6.93
CA ILE A 8 -9.27 2.33 6.80
C ILE A 8 -8.31 2.96 7.78
N GLN A 9 -7.64 2.13 8.57
CA GLN A 9 -6.71 2.56 9.60
C GLN A 9 -5.32 1.98 9.34
N PHE A 10 -4.33 2.85 9.50
CA PHE A 10 -2.91 2.52 9.45
C PHE A 10 -2.22 3.10 10.68
N PRO A 11 -1.24 2.43 11.29
CA PRO A 11 -0.36 3.09 12.27
C PRO A 11 0.41 4.19 11.55
N ALA A 12 0.41 5.40 12.10
CA ALA A 12 1.10 6.54 11.49
C ALA A 12 2.60 6.23 11.30
N LYS A 13 3.23 5.68 12.35
CA LYS A 13 4.62 5.25 12.37
C LYS A 13 4.77 3.73 12.37
N TRP A 14 4.25 3.08 11.33
CA TRP A 14 4.29 1.63 11.23
C TRP A 14 5.71 1.05 11.19
N GLN A 15 6.71 1.83 10.75
CA GLN A 15 8.11 1.44 10.70
C GLN A 15 8.75 1.25 12.09
N GLU A 16 8.17 1.84 13.14
CA GLU A 16 8.67 1.73 14.52
C GLU A 16 8.28 0.42 15.19
N TYR A 17 7.38 -0.35 14.59
CA TYR A 17 6.98 -1.66 15.09
C TYR A 17 8.01 -2.72 14.70
N ALA A 18 8.69 -3.28 15.71
CA ALA A 18 9.58 -4.41 15.52
C ALA A 18 8.82 -5.73 15.69
N PRO A 19 8.91 -6.68 14.74
CA PRO A 19 8.30 -8.00 14.92
C PRO A 19 8.76 -8.66 16.25
N PRO A 20 7.87 -9.32 17.01
CA PRO A 20 6.48 -9.69 16.66
C PRO A 20 5.42 -8.66 17.07
N GLU A 21 5.82 -7.46 17.49
CA GLU A 21 4.89 -6.43 17.97
C GLU A 21 3.92 -6.01 16.86
N LYS A 22 2.63 -5.96 17.19
CA LYS A 22 1.58 -5.48 16.29
C LYS A 22 0.96 -4.20 16.84
N PRO A 23 0.65 -3.24 15.97
CA PRO A 23 -0.17 -2.09 16.32
C PRO A 23 -1.50 -2.50 16.94
N ARG A 24 -2.00 -1.67 17.85
CA ARG A 24 -3.31 -1.89 18.44
C ARG A 24 -4.41 -1.80 17.38
N PHE A 25 -5.26 -2.81 17.34
CA PHE A 25 -6.26 -2.97 16.28
C PHE A 25 -7.32 -1.86 16.27
N LEU A 26 -7.74 -1.39 17.45
CA LEU A 26 -8.86 -0.45 17.61
C LEU A 26 -8.33 0.95 17.96
N HIS A 27 -8.24 1.80 16.94
CA HIS A 27 -7.88 3.22 17.05
C HIS A 27 -6.53 3.50 17.72
N GLY A 28 -5.57 2.58 17.64
CA GLY A 28 -4.20 2.82 18.15
C GLY A 28 -4.13 3.05 19.65
N GLU A 29 -3.07 3.74 20.07
CA GLU A 29 -2.82 4.16 21.44
C GLU A 29 -2.12 5.53 21.47
N GLU A 30 -2.09 6.20 22.61
CA GLU A 30 -1.61 7.58 22.71
C GLU A 30 -0.19 7.81 22.18
N LYS A 31 0.74 6.89 22.50
CA LYS A 31 2.13 6.99 22.03
C LYS A 31 2.34 6.49 20.61
N ARG A 32 1.39 5.70 20.09
CA ARG A 32 1.44 5.08 18.76
C ARG A 32 0.06 5.14 18.14
N HIS A 33 -0.28 6.36 17.76
CA HIS A 33 -1.57 6.67 17.19
C HIS A 33 -1.66 6.11 15.77
N VAL A 34 -2.88 6.13 15.25
CA VAL A 34 -3.21 5.68 13.91
C VAL A 34 -3.71 6.83 13.06
N ASP A 35 -3.40 6.74 11.79
CA ASP A 35 -4.02 7.50 10.73
C ASP A 35 -5.25 6.74 10.23
N LEU A 36 -6.42 7.34 10.39
CA LEU A 36 -7.70 6.73 10.05
C LEU A 36 -8.43 7.56 8.99
N TRP A 37 -8.74 6.95 7.86
CA TRP A 37 -9.49 7.58 6.78
C TRP A 37 -10.91 7.04 6.83
N LYS A 38 -11.89 7.92 7.05
CA LYS A 38 -13.30 7.52 7.17
C LYS A 38 -14.14 8.22 6.11
N TRP A 39 -14.93 7.41 5.42
CA TRP A 39 -15.98 7.85 4.51
C TRP A 39 -17.35 7.54 5.11
N GLU A 40 -18.33 8.41 4.87
CA GLU A 40 -19.74 8.21 5.21
C GLU A 40 -20.64 8.30 3.97
N GLY A 41 -21.80 7.64 4.03
CA GLY A 41 -22.76 7.48 2.94
C GLY A 41 -23.33 8.76 2.35
N ASP A 42 -23.19 9.89 3.06
CA ASP A 42 -23.56 11.22 2.57
C ASP A 42 -22.45 11.89 1.72
N GLY A 43 -21.31 11.21 1.53
CA GLY A 43 -20.16 11.70 0.79
C GLY A 43 -19.07 12.33 1.67
N THR A 44 -19.29 12.45 2.98
CA THR A 44 -18.28 12.96 3.91
C THR A 44 -17.04 12.07 3.89
N LEU A 45 -15.86 12.67 3.73
CA LEU A 45 -14.57 11.98 3.74
C LEU A 45 -13.59 12.79 4.59
N LYS A 46 -13.06 12.17 5.64
CA LYS A 46 -12.20 12.83 6.63
C LYS A 46 -11.06 11.93 7.07
N ALA A 47 -9.93 12.55 7.39
CA ALA A 47 -8.80 11.91 8.04
C ALA A 47 -8.82 12.23 9.54
N TYR A 48 -8.48 11.25 10.37
CA TYR A 48 -8.49 11.34 11.82
C TYR A 48 -7.22 10.77 12.43
N THR A 49 -6.88 11.26 13.62
CA THR A 49 -6.00 10.58 14.56
C THR A 49 -6.83 9.70 15.48
N GLY A 50 -6.49 8.41 15.55
CA GLY A 50 -6.93 7.52 16.61
C GLY A 50 -5.83 7.31 17.64
N ALA A 51 -6.11 7.56 18.91
CA ALA A 51 -5.14 7.44 20.01
C ALA A 51 -5.61 6.51 21.14
N GLY A 52 -6.57 5.62 20.85
CA GLY A 52 -7.24 4.74 21.78
C GLY A 52 -8.73 4.58 21.44
N TRP A 53 -9.29 3.41 21.68
CA TRP A 53 -10.71 3.11 21.46
C TRP A 53 -11.64 3.91 22.38
N ASP A 54 -11.14 4.31 23.54
CA ASP A 54 -11.80 5.08 24.58
C ASP A 54 -11.61 6.60 24.41
N LYS A 55 -10.88 7.03 23.38
CA LYS A 55 -10.67 8.43 23.05
C LYS A 55 -11.47 8.81 21.81
N ALA A 56 -11.91 10.07 21.76
CA ALA A 56 -12.53 10.63 20.56
C ALA A 56 -11.50 10.66 19.43
N LEU A 57 -11.95 10.40 18.21
CA LEU A 57 -11.15 10.62 17.02
C LEU A 57 -10.95 12.13 16.82
N GLU A 58 -9.70 12.54 16.63
CA GLU A 58 -9.35 13.94 16.36
C GLU A 58 -9.30 14.14 14.84
N GLU A 59 -10.14 15.02 14.30
CA GLU A 59 -10.11 15.34 12.87
C GLU A 59 -8.81 16.05 12.50
N ARG A 60 -8.26 15.71 11.34
CA ARG A 60 -7.05 16.31 10.80
C ARG A 60 -7.35 17.05 9.50
N PRO A 61 -7.58 18.37 9.54
CA PRO A 61 -7.97 19.15 8.36
C PRO A 61 -6.92 19.10 7.24
N GLY A 62 -5.63 19.27 7.55
CA GLY A 62 -4.56 19.22 6.54
C GLY A 62 -4.44 17.88 5.82
N SER A 63 -4.62 16.76 6.55
CA SER A 63 -4.66 15.42 5.94
C SER A 63 -5.97 15.16 5.19
N THR A 64 -7.08 15.74 5.67
CA THR A 64 -8.40 15.68 5.02
C THR A 64 -8.38 16.36 3.65
N GLU A 65 -7.73 17.52 3.52
CA GLU A 65 -7.61 18.23 2.24
C GLU A 65 -6.85 17.44 1.16
N GLN A 66 -5.92 16.57 1.58
CA GLN A 66 -5.16 15.71 0.67
C GLN A 66 -5.90 14.42 0.28
N LEU A 67 -6.95 14.07 1.02
CA LEU A 67 -7.74 12.87 0.83
C LEU A 67 -8.92 13.13 -0.10
N LYS A 68 -9.00 12.41 -1.21
CA LYS A 68 -10.00 12.62 -2.27
C LYS A 68 -10.94 11.43 -2.40
N LEU A 69 -12.24 11.72 -2.46
CA LEU A 69 -13.26 10.74 -2.84
C LEU A 69 -13.27 10.61 -4.36
N VAL A 70 -12.79 9.49 -4.89
CA VAL A 70 -12.82 9.21 -6.33
C VAL A 70 -14.17 8.59 -6.73
N LYS A 71 -14.73 7.75 -5.87
CA LYS A 71 -16.03 7.11 -6.08
C LYS A 71 -16.70 6.80 -4.75
N GLY A 72 -18.00 7.04 -4.66
CA GLY A 72 -18.88 6.57 -3.60
C GLY A 72 -20.22 6.22 -4.23
N GLU A 73 -20.42 4.94 -4.57
CA GLU A 73 -21.59 4.48 -5.32
C GLU A 73 -22.26 3.33 -4.58
N PHE A 74 -23.58 3.41 -4.42
CA PHE A 74 -24.40 2.29 -3.97
C PHE A 74 -25.10 1.65 -5.16
N LYS A 75 -24.80 0.38 -5.43
CA LYS A 75 -25.42 -0.38 -6.51
C LYS A 75 -25.64 -1.83 -6.08
N GLU A 76 -26.83 -2.36 -6.35
CA GLU A 76 -27.18 -3.77 -6.09
C GLU A 76 -26.88 -4.22 -4.65
N GLY A 77 -27.20 -3.38 -3.66
CA GLY A 77 -26.98 -3.70 -2.26
C GLY A 77 -25.53 -3.57 -1.79
N ARG A 78 -24.64 -2.96 -2.59
CA ARG A 78 -23.22 -2.81 -2.27
C ARG A 78 -22.73 -1.38 -2.45
N TRP A 79 -22.01 -0.89 -1.43
CA TRP A 79 -21.19 0.30 -1.55
C TRP A 79 -19.85 -0.01 -2.24
N THR A 80 -19.48 0.85 -3.19
CA THR A 80 -18.13 0.91 -3.77
C THR A 80 -17.54 2.27 -3.46
N VAL A 81 -16.52 2.28 -2.61
CA VAL A 81 -15.84 3.50 -2.16
C VAL A 81 -14.38 3.45 -2.62
N LEU A 82 -13.94 4.49 -3.32
CA LEU A 82 -12.55 4.65 -3.74
C LEU A 82 -12.01 5.96 -3.19
N MET A 83 -11.01 5.84 -2.31
CA MET A 83 -10.30 6.96 -1.70
C MET A 83 -8.92 7.08 -2.34
N LYS A 84 -8.43 8.31 -2.48
CA LYS A 84 -7.10 8.59 -3.03
C LYS A 84 -6.37 9.61 -2.16
N ARG A 85 -5.14 9.28 -1.78
CA ARG A 85 -4.20 10.18 -1.09
C ARG A 85 -2.78 9.96 -1.64
N PRO A 86 -1.89 10.97 -1.65
CA PRO A 86 -0.47 10.76 -1.93
C PRO A 86 0.13 9.66 -1.04
N LEU A 87 1.09 8.89 -1.59
CA LEU A 87 1.79 7.83 -0.86
C LEU A 87 2.70 8.40 0.25
N HIS A 88 3.28 9.57 -0.02
CA HIS A 88 4.03 10.35 0.95
C HIS A 88 3.36 11.70 1.13
N THR A 89 3.23 12.11 2.38
CA THR A 89 2.65 13.38 2.77
C THR A 89 3.66 14.19 3.58
N ASP A 90 3.40 15.48 3.76
CA ASP A 90 4.30 16.37 4.51
C ASP A 90 4.29 16.07 6.02
N ASP A 91 3.17 15.60 6.56
CA ASP A 91 3.01 15.24 7.98
C ASP A 91 3.44 13.79 8.25
N LYS A 92 4.76 13.56 8.27
CA LYS A 92 5.35 12.24 8.51
C LYS A 92 5.13 11.70 9.92
N GLU A 93 4.75 12.56 10.86
CA GLU A 93 4.58 12.18 12.26
C GLU A 93 3.19 11.59 12.51
N ALA A 94 2.17 12.07 11.78
CA ALA A 94 0.80 11.63 11.96
C ALA A 94 0.13 10.95 10.75
N ASP A 95 0.64 11.14 9.54
CA ASP A 95 0.16 10.38 8.37
C ASP A 95 0.97 9.11 8.13
N VAL A 96 0.28 8.03 7.78
CA VAL A 96 0.94 6.85 7.22
C VAL A 96 1.72 7.20 5.95
N GLN A 97 2.97 6.76 5.90
CA GLN A 97 3.83 6.84 4.72
C GLN A 97 3.89 5.48 4.02
N PHE A 98 3.56 5.44 2.74
CA PHE A 98 3.50 4.19 1.99
C PHE A 98 4.78 3.93 1.19
N ASP A 99 5.61 3.03 1.70
CA ASP A 99 6.82 2.55 1.02
C ASP A 99 6.55 1.26 0.24
N THR A 100 7.15 1.13 -0.95
CA THR A 100 7.06 -0.12 -1.75
C THR A 100 7.88 -1.26 -1.13
N GLY A 101 7.41 -2.49 -1.33
CA GLY A 101 8.05 -3.70 -0.81
C GLY A 101 8.01 -3.83 0.72
N LYS A 102 7.15 -3.07 1.40
CA LYS A 102 7.01 -3.08 2.86
C LYS A 102 5.63 -3.60 3.27
N TYR A 103 5.58 -4.15 4.48
CA TYR A 103 4.37 -4.70 5.09
C TYR A 103 3.73 -3.61 5.95
N ILE A 104 2.73 -2.91 5.41
CA ILE A 104 2.06 -1.82 6.12
C ILE A 104 0.83 -2.40 6.83
N PRO A 105 0.78 -2.38 8.16
CA PRO A 105 -0.39 -2.77 8.93
C PRO A 105 -1.67 -2.04 8.52
N THR A 106 -2.75 -2.79 8.31
CA THR A 106 -4.03 -2.24 7.87
C THR A 106 -5.19 -2.90 8.59
N VAL A 107 -6.14 -2.09 9.04
CA VAL A 107 -7.42 -2.53 9.62
C VAL A 107 -8.57 -1.80 8.93
N PHE A 108 -9.67 -2.51 8.69
CA PHE A 108 -10.88 -1.98 8.08
C PHE A 108 -12.03 -1.97 9.08
N PHE A 109 -12.86 -0.94 8.96
CA PHE A 109 -14.06 -0.73 9.76
C PHE A 109 -15.25 -0.49 8.85
N ALA A 110 -16.43 -0.99 9.25
CA ALA A 110 -17.67 -0.76 8.53
C ALA A 110 -18.83 -0.53 9.50
N TRP A 111 -19.69 0.44 9.17
CA TRP A 111 -20.90 0.76 9.88
C TRP A 111 -22.10 0.57 8.94
N ASP A 112 -23.08 -0.20 9.38
CA ASP A 112 -24.41 -0.26 8.77
C ASP A 112 -25.33 0.75 9.46
N GLY A 113 -25.54 1.90 8.82
CA GLY A 113 -26.35 2.99 9.34
C GLY A 113 -27.82 2.60 9.47
N HIS A 114 -28.31 1.69 8.63
CA HIS A 114 -29.67 1.15 8.73
C HIS A 114 -29.84 0.25 9.97
N ASN A 115 -28.81 -0.53 10.31
CA ASN A 115 -28.73 -1.28 11.56
C ASN A 115 -28.46 -0.39 12.80
N GLY A 116 -28.33 0.92 12.60
CA GLY A 116 -28.05 1.89 13.65
C GLY A 116 -26.63 1.78 14.21
N ASP A 117 -25.68 1.32 13.39
CA ASP A 117 -24.27 1.31 13.76
C ASP A 117 -23.72 2.74 13.72
N ALA A 118 -23.02 3.12 14.79
CA ALA A 118 -22.38 4.42 14.94
C ALA A 118 -21.30 4.35 16.04
N GLY A 119 -20.31 5.24 15.98
CA GLY A 119 -19.23 5.26 16.96
C GLY A 119 -18.49 3.92 17.01
N LEU A 120 -18.46 3.28 18.18
CA LEU A 120 -17.80 1.97 18.36
C LEU A 120 -18.69 0.76 18.02
N LYS A 121 -19.97 0.97 17.71
CA LYS A 121 -20.85 -0.10 17.21
C LYS A 121 -20.59 -0.23 15.71
N MET A 122 -19.76 -1.19 15.33
CA MET A 122 -19.26 -1.40 13.97
C MET A 122 -18.70 -2.81 13.78
N ALA A 123 -18.55 -3.23 12.53
CA ALA A 123 -17.73 -4.38 12.17
C ALA A 123 -16.25 -3.97 12.03
N VAL A 124 -15.34 -4.84 12.47
CA VAL A 124 -13.88 -4.64 12.38
C VAL A 124 -13.24 -5.85 11.73
N SER A 125 -12.32 -5.63 10.81
CA SER A 125 -11.60 -6.72 10.14
C SER A 125 -10.55 -7.37 11.05
N ALA A 126 -10.05 -8.54 10.63
CA ALA A 126 -8.75 -9.01 11.09
C ALA A 126 -7.64 -8.04 10.67
N PHE A 127 -6.43 -8.27 11.21
CA PHE A 127 -5.26 -7.50 10.84
C PHE A 127 -4.72 -7.97 9.48
N TYR A 128 -4.58 -7.03 8.54
CA TYR A 128 -4.00 -7.26 7.21
C TYR A 128 -2.69 -6.50 7.03
N TYR A 129 -1.96 -6.86 5.97
CA TYR A 129 -0.84 -6.08 5.48
C TYR A 129 -1.15 -5.56 4.08
N THR A 130 -1.11 -4.25 3.91
CA THR A 130 -1.05 -3.61 2.59
C THR A 130 0.39 -3.62 2.11
N ILE A 131 0.60 -4.15 0.90
CA ILE A 131 1.92 -4.22 0.27
C ILE A 131 1.81 -3.53 -1.09
N LEU A 132 2.65 -2.53 -1.31
CA LEU A 132 2.82 -1.93 -2.63
C LEU A 132 3.97 -2.65 -3.34
N GLU A 133 3.69 -3.27 -4.49
CA GLU A 133 4.71 -3.99 -5.23
C GLU A 133 5.82 -3.02 -5.70
N PRO A 134 7.10 -3.30 -5.41
CA PRO A 134 8.19 -2.49 -5.90
C PRO A 134 8.33 -2.66 -7.43
N PRO A 135 8.78 -1.63 -8.15
CA PRO A 135 9.05 -1.78 -9.57
C PRO A 135 10.14 -2.83 -9.81
N VAL A 136 10.00 -3.61 -10.89
CA VAL A 136 11.04 -4.57 -11.28
C VAL A 136 12.35 -3.81 -11.56
N PRO A 137 13.45 -4.12 -10.86
CA PRO A 137 14.74 -3.47 -11.07
C PRO A 137 15.19 -3.55 -12.52
N ILE A 138 15.84 -2.50 -13.02
CA ILE A 138 16.31 -2.45 -14.42
C ILE A 138 17.32 -3.56 -14.68
N GLU A 139 18.14 -3.88 -13.69
CA GLU A 139 19.14 -4.95 -13.70
C GLU A 139 18.50 -6.32 -14.02
N ALA A 140 17.34 -6.60 -13.41
CA ALA A 140 16.59 -7.82 -13.65
C ALA A 140 16.05 -7.91 -15.09
N LYS A 141 15.85 -6.77 -15.76
CA LYS A 141 15.45 -6.71 -17.18
C LYS A 141 16.67 -6.78 -18.12
N VAL A 142 17.77 -6.14 -17.76
CA VAL A 142 18.92 -5.92 -18.64
C VAL A 142 19.90 -7.10 -18.62
N TYR A 143 20.19 -7.69 -17.46
CA TYR A 143 21.18 -8.77 -17.38
C TYR A 143 20.84 -9.99 -18.24
N PRO A 144 19.58 -10.50 -18.30
CA PRO A 144 19.25 -11.62 -19.19
C PRO A 144 19.54 -11.31 -20.66
N ILE A 145 19.25 -10.07 -21.09
CA ILE A 145 19.48 -9.61 -22.47
C ILE A 145 20.98 -9.51 -22.76
N LEU A 146 21.75 -8.87 -21.87
CA LEU A 146 23.19 -8.76 -22.01
C LEU A 146 23.88 -10.13 -22.01
N MET A 147 23.45 -11.06 -21.16
CA MET A 147 23.97 -12.43 -21.16
C MET A 147 23.64 -13.16 -22.46
N ALA A 148 22.42 -13.04 -22.98
CA ALA A 148 22.03 -13.64 -24.26
C ALA A 148 22.89 -13.12 -25.42
N VAL A 149 23.05 -11.79 -25.53
CA VAL A 149 23.90 -11.16 -26.56
C VAL A 149 25.36 -11.58 -26.38
N GLY A 150 25.86 -11.58 -25.15
CA GLY A 150 27.22 -12.03 -24.83
C GLY A 150 27.48 -13.49 -25.23
N MET A 151 26.52 -14.38 -24.99
CA MET A 151 26.59 -15.78 -25.42
C MET A 151 26.67 -15.90 -26.95
N ILE A 152 25.81 -15.19 -27.68
CA ILE A 152 25.82 -15.19 -29.15
C ILE A 152 27.17 -14.69 -29.71
N ILE A 153 27.72 -13.61 -29.15
CA ILE A 153 29.02 -13.06 -29.56
C ILE A 153 30.15 -14.07 -29.27
N ALA A 154 30.14 -14.69 -28.09
CA ALA A 154 31.14 -15.68 -27.70
C ALA A 154 31.11 -16.92 -28.61
N GLU A 155 29.92 -17.46 -28.89
CA GLU A 155 29.72 -18.58 -29.81
C GLU A 155 30.20 -18.24 -31.22
N GLY A 156 29.81 -17.07 -31.75
CA GLY A 156 30.25 -16.58 -33.06
C GLY A 156 31.77 -16.43 -33.16
N TRP A 157 32.42 -15.92 -32.12
CA TRP A 157 33.88 -15.81 -32.07
C TRP A 157 34.58 -17.17 -32.05
N ILE A 158 34.09 -18.13 -31.25
CA ILE A 158 34.63 -19.50 -31.19
C ILE A 158 34.51 -20.18 -32.55
N LEU A 159 33.35 -20.09 -33.20
CA LEU A 159 33.12 -20.67 -34.52
C LEU A 159 34.06 -20.06 -35.58
N ARG A 160 34.22 -18.74 -35.60
CA ARG A 160 35.15 -18.05 -36.50
C ARG A 160 36.58 -18.51 -36.31
N ARG A 161 37.05 -18.63 -35.06
CA ARG A 161 38.41 -19.09 -34.72
C ARG A 161 38.66 -20.54 -35.15
N ARG A 162 37.66 -21.42 -35.00
CA ARG A 162 37.72 -22.81 -35.47
C ARG A 162 37.77 -22.90 -37.00
N ALA A 163 36.99 -22.07 -37.69
CA ALA A 163 37.00 -22.00 -39.15
C ALA A 163 38.38 -21.57 -39.70
N THR A 164 38.96 -20.50 -39.15
CA THR A 164 40.30 -20.01 -39.58
C THR A 164 41.41 -21.04 -39.33
N LYS A 165 41.36 -21.79 -38.22
CA LYS A 165 42.31 -22.89 -37.96
C LYS A 165 42.18 -24.03 -38.98
N ARG A 166 40.97 -24.34 -39.45
CA ARG A 166 40.77 -25.38 -40.48
C ARG A 166 41.29 -24.94 -41.85
N GLU A 167 41.08 -23.68 -42.23
CA GLU A 167 41.60 -23.14 -43.50
C GLU A 167 43.13 -23.12 -43.55
N THR A 168 43.78 -22.77 -42.44
CA THR A 168 45.25 -22.77 -42.34
C THR A 168 45.85 -24.17 -42.37
N MET A 169 45.17 -25.18 -41.81
CA MET A 169 45.62 -26.59 -41.92
C MET A 169 45.39 -27.22 -43.29
N LYS A 170 44.41 -26.75 -44.08
CA LYS A 170 44.22 -27.20 -45.48
C LYS A 170 45.22 -26.59 -46.47
N LYS A 171 45.88 -25.49 -46.11
CA LYS A 171 46.87 -24.79 -46.95
C LYS A 171 48.33 -25.23 -46.70
N LYS A 172 48.58 -26.07 -45.70
CA LYS A 172 49.86 -26.75 -45.45
C LYS A 172 49.82 -28.14 -46.03
#